data_AF-A0A7S0RHC2-F1
#
_entry.id   AF-A0A7S0RHC2-F1
#
_cell.length_a   1.000
_cell.length_b   1.000
_cell.length_c   1.000
_cell.angle_alpha   90.00
_cell.angle_beta   90.00
_cell.angle_gamma   90.00
#
_symmetry.space_group_name_H-M   'P 1'
#
loop_
_entity.id
_entity.type
_entity.pdbx_description
1 polymer ?
#
loop_
_entity_poly.entity_id
_entity_poly.type
_entity_poly.pdbx_seq_one_letter_code
_entity_poly.pdbx_strand_id
1 'polypeptide(L)'
;LNIAHNRVGGDGALVLAQALKRHPALETLDISENPLGAHGTRHLLRAWHEAPHLERLHLRMCNLSSTVADASGYAGFKEVCADGHYILSLADPVHRAVAIIMVDLCRSHDGHWVKAKLDKDVLTWVPEDWPKNMPVVGVLDVVYQGWTKKMDKDLSTLVLGDIHIDRFSQYLSNGWLADTERLELLEVFSNVKTSHIEARQVAPLVQHFTKNSEEKVRALLLLHSILTNSEKWRAQVLPGLTSLEQETYTDRLN
;
A
#
# COMPACT_ATOMS: atom_id res chain seq x y z
N LEU A 1 10.40 -7.94 15.57
CA LEU A 1 11.06 -6.62 15.67
C LEU A 1 10.09 -5.63 16.29
N ASN A 2 10.47 -4.94 17.36
CA ASN A 2 9.69 -3.84 17.93
C ASN A 2 10.50 -2.55 17.80
N ILE A 3 9.94 -1.60 17.04
CA ILE A 3 10.45 -0.24 16.83
C ILE A 3 9.34 0.78 17.07
N ALA A 4 8.40 0.48 17.97
CA ALA A 4 7.39 1.43 18.41
C ALA A 4 8.06 2.67 19.04
N HIS A 5 7.44 3.85 18.88
CA HIS A 5 7.92 5.13 19.43
C HIS A 5 9.33 5.58 18.99
N ASN A 6 9.72 5.34 17.73
CA ASN A 6 11.04 5.73 17.21
C ASN A 6 11.01 6.94 16.26
N ARG A 7 9.87 7.64 16.14
CA ARG A 7 9.66 8.77 15.22
C ARG A 7 9.96 8.41 13.75
N VAL A 8 9.67 7.17 13.35
CA VAL A 8 9.77 6.75 11.96
C VAL A 8 8.73 7.51 11.13
N GLY A 9 9.18 8.22 10.09
CA GLY A 9 8.31 8.94 9.15
C GLY A 9 7.93 8.09 7.93
N GLY A 10 7.20 8.68 6.97
CA GLY A 10 6.83 8.02 5.72
C GLY A 10 8.01 7.44 4.92
N ASP A 11 9.14 8.17 4.90
CA ASP A 11 10.38 7.71 4.25
C ASP A 11 11.00 6.49 4.91
N GLY A 12 11.01 6.49 6.25
CA GLY A 12 11.49 5.33 7.01
C GLY A 12 10.60 4.11 6.79
N ALA A 13 9.29 4.31 6.67
CA ALA A 13 8.35 3.24 6.31
C ALA A 13 8.59 2.69 4.91
N LEU A 14 8.94 3.52 3.92
CA LEU A 14 9.33 3.07 2.57
C LEU A 14 10.57 2.15 2.63
N VAL A 15 11.60 2.55 3.37
CA VAL A 15 12.81 1.75 3.55
C VAL A 15 12.49 0.43 4.24
N LEU A 16 11.69 0.46 5.31
CA LEU A 16 11.27 -0.74 6.04
C LEU A 16 10.44 -1.68 5.16
N ALA A 17 9.52 -1.15 4.36
CA ALA A 17 8.72 -1.94 3.42
C ALA A 17 9.61 -2.76 2.46
N GLN A 18 10.69 -2.17 1.95
CA GLN A 18 11.66 -2.89 1.11
C GLN A 18 12.49 -3.91 1.89
N ALA A 19 12.80 -3.63 3.15
CA ALA A 19 13.51 -4.58 4.01
C ALA A 19 12.64 -5.80 4.32
N LEU A 20 11.33 -5.62 4.60
CA LEU A 20 10.40 -6.69 4.95
C LEU A 20 10.37 -7.81 3.90
N LYS A 21 10.32 -7.45 2.60
CA LYS A 21 10.30 -8.42 1.49
C LYS A 21 11.53 -9.35 1.46
N ARG A 22 12.63 -8.96 2.11
CA ARG A 22 13.95 -9.60 2.01
C ARG A 22 14.39 -10.28 3.30
N HIS A 23 13.61 -10.18 4.37
CA HIS A 23 13.94 -10.76 5.68
C HIS A 23 12.89 -11.81 6.09
N PRO A 24 12.91 -13.00 5.45
CA PRO A 24 11.87 -14.02 5.64
C PRO A 24 11.76 -14.57 7.06
N ALA A 25 12.76 -14.35 7.91
CA ALA A 25 12.74 -14.75 9.32
C ALA A 25 11.93 -13.80 10.22
N LEU A 26 11.51 -12.64 9.71
CA LEU A 26 10.79 -11.65 10.50
C LEU A 26 9.28 -11.90 10.46
N GLU A 27 8.76 -12.54 11.50
CA GLU A 27 7.32 -12.88 11.60
C GLU A 27 6.47 -11.76 12.22
N THR A 28 7.10 -10.81 12.92
CA THR A 28 6.37 -9.74 13.61
C THR A 28 7.11 -8.43 13.53
N LEU A 29 6.42 -7.38 13.10
CA LEU A 29 6.85 -5.99 13.17
C LEU A 29 5.86 -5.18 14.00
N ASP A 30 6.33 -4.59 15.10
CA ASP A 30 5.62 -3.53 15.78
C ASP A 30 6.28 -2.18 15.47
N ILE A 31 5.55 -1.30 14.81
CA ILE A 31 5.96 0.06 14.46
C ILE A 31 4.94 1.09 14.98
N SER A 32 4.16 0.72 15.98
CA SER A 32 3.13 1.58 16.56
C SER A 32 3.72 2.90 17.07
N GLU A 33 2.89 3.94 17.12
CA GLU A 33 3.24 5.24 17.69
C GLU A 33 4.42 5.92 16.96
N ASN A 34 4.44 5.75 15.63
CA ASN A 34 5.36 6.44 14.72
C ASN A 34 4.57 7.28 13.70
N PRO A 35 5.01 8.49 13.35
CA PRO A 35 4.31 9.36 12.41
C PRO A 35 4.51 8.92 10.95
N LEU A 36 4.00 7.74 10.58
CA LEU A 36 4.19 7.16 9.25
C LEU A 36 3.45 7.92 8.14
N GLY A 37 2.32 8.55 8.50
CA GLY A 37 1.42 9.17 7.54
C GLY A 37 0.68 8.15 6.68
N ALA A 38 -0.25 8.64 5.84
CA ALA A 38 -0.98 7.79 4.91
C ALA A 38 -0.04 7.09 3.91
N HIS A 39 0.97 7.82 3.41
CA HIS A 39 1.92 7.31 2.42
C HIS A 39 2.82 6.20 2.97
N GLY A 40 3.45 6.41 4.13
CA GLY A 40 4.29 5.39 4.77
C GLY A 40 3.52 4.12 5.10
N THR A 41 2.29 4.28 5.61
CA THR A 41 1.42 3.15 5.92
C THR A 41 1.10 2.31 4.68
N ARG A 42 0.84 2.93 3.52
CA ARG A 42 0.60 2.19 2.26
C ARG A 42 1.78 1.31 1.88
N HIS A 43 3.00 1.83 1.99
CA HIS A 43 4.20 1.05 1.67
C HIS A 43 4.31 -0.19 2.57
N LEU A 44 4.05 -0.04 3.87
CA LEU A 44 4.09 -1.17 4.82
C LEU A 44 2.97 -2.18 4.59
N LEU A 45 1.73 -1.73 4.36
CA LEU A 45 0.60 -2.63 4.08
C LEU A 45 0.83 -3.40 2.78
N ARG A 46 1.38 -2.75 1.74
CA ARG A 46 1.76 -3.43 0.49
C ARG A 46 2.88 -4.45 0.71
N ALA A 47 3.93 -4.06 1.44
CA ALA A 47 5.01 -4.99 1.75
C ALA A 47 4.54 -6.17 2.58
N TRP A 48 3.65 -5.94 3.56
CA TRP A 48 3.02 -7.00 4.34
C TRP A 48 2.20 -7.95 3.48
N HIS A 49 1.48 -7.41 2.50
CA HIS A 49 0.76 -8.24 1.53
C HIS A 49 1.71 -9.15 0.73
N GLU A 50 2.82 -8.59 0.24
CA GLU A 50 3.83 -9.30 -0.57
C GLU A 50 4.79 -10.18 0.26
N ALA A 51 4.80 -10.03 1.59
CA ALA A 51 5.66 -10.76 2.53
C ALA A 51 4.84 -11.78 3.35
N PRO A 52 4.54 -12.97 2.80
CA PRO A 52 3.67 -13.95 3.45
C PRO A 52 4.22 -14.50 4.78
N HIS A 53 5.51 -14.32 5.05
CA HIS A 53 6.17 -14.72 6.29
C HIS A 53 5.91 -13.75 7.45
N LEU A 54 5.54 -12.51 7.17
CA LEU A 54 5.26 -11.52 8.19
C LEU A 54 3.83 -11.73 8.70
N GLU A 55 3.68 -12.47 9.79
CA GLU A 55 2.37 -12.82 10.35
C GLU A 55 1.67 -11.62 11.01
N ARG A 56 2.45 -10.72 11.62
CA ARG A 56 1.91 -9.62 12.44
C ARG A 56 2.60 -8.29 12.12
N LEU A 57 1.80 -7.28 11.79
CA LEU A 57 2.25 -5.90 11.56
C LEU A 57 1.42 -4.95 12.44
N HIS A 58 2.00 -4.31 13.45
CA HIS A 58 1.26 -3.38 14.31
C HIS A 58 1.49 -1.93 13.88
N LEU A 59 0.41 -1.23 13.50
CA LEU A 59 0.40 0.15 12.98
C LEU A 59 -0.45 1.11 13.86
N ARG A 60 -0.56 0.82 15.16
CA ARG A 60 -1.41 1.60 16.07
C ARG A 60 -0.89 3.04 16.16
N MET A 61 -1.77 4.04 16.14
CA MET A 61 -1.40 5.46 16.26
C MET A 61 -0.31 5.90 15.25
N CYS A 62 -0.41 5.47 13.98
CA CYS A 62 0.57 5.79 12.94
C CYS A 62 0.22 7.01 12.06
N ASN A 63 -0.78 7.80 12.46
CA ASN A 63 -1.25 8.99 11.71
C ASN A 63 -1.73 8.64 10.28
N LEU A 64 -2.61 7.65 10.17
CA LEU A 64 -3.02 7.01 8.92
C LEU A 64 -3.82 7.95 7.99
N SER A 65 -4.53 8.91 8.56
CA SER A 65 -5.37 9.90 7.86
C SER A 65 -4.63 11.17 7.44
N SER A 66 -3.39 11.36 7.89
CA SER A 66 -2.57 12.50 7.48
C SER A 66 -2.18 12.38 6.02
N THR A 67 -2.91 13.12 5.18
CA THR A 67 -2.51 13.47 3.81
C THR A 67 -1.62 14.71 3.79
N VAL A 68 -1.22 15.23 4.95
CA VAL A 68 -0.17 16.25 5.01
C VAL A 68 0.97 15.60 4.25
N ALA A 69 1.24 16.11 3.04
CA ALA A 69 2.33 15.63 2.23
C ALA A 69 3.55 15.83 3.11
N ASP A 70 4.04 14.74 3.71
CA ASP A 70 5.25 14.80 4.50
C ASP A 70 6.26 15.47 3.58
N ALA A 71 6.71 16.65 3.97
CA ALA A 71 7.62 17.49 3.20
C ALA A 71 9.01 16.82 3.01
N SER A 72 9.14 15.53 3.31
CA SER A 72 10.34 14.72 3.24
C SER A 72 10.25 13.53 2.28
N GLY A 73 9.04 13.08 1.91
CA GLY A 73 8.87 12.06 0.88
C GLY A 73 9.47 12.57 -0.42
N TYR A 74 10.50 11.94 -0.98
CA TYR A 74 11.10 12.34 -2.26
C TYR A 74 9.97 12.60 -3.28
N ALA A 75 9.60 13.87 -3.46
CA ALA A 75 8.23 14.29 -3.78
C ALA A 75 7.74 13.88 -5.19
N GLY A 76 8.56 13.13 -5.93
CA GLY A 76 8.31 12.65 -7.27
C GLY A 76 8.09 11.14 -7.40
N PHE A 77 8.52 10.28 -6.46
CA PHE A 77 8.41 8.83 -6.69
C PHE A 77 7.00 8.30 -6.39
N LYS A 78 6.22 8.15 -7.46
CA LYS A 78 4.94 7.45 -7.44
C LYS A 78 5.21 6.04 -7.93
N GLU A 79 5.20 5.04 -7.05
CA GLU A 79 5.39 3.64 -7.43
C GLU A 79 4.39 3.18 -8.53
N VAL A 80 3.21 3.81 -8.60
CA VAL A 80 2.16 3.56 -9.61
C VAL A 80 2.43 4.25 -10.96
N CYS A 81 3.30 5.26 -11.00
CA CYS A 81 3.74 5.95 -12.20
C CYS A 81 5.22 6.31 -12.02
N ALA A 82 6.06 5.27 -12.08
CA ALA A 82 7.50 5.39 -11.89
C ALA A 82 8.19 6.04 -13.11
N ASP A 83 7.45 6.42 -14.15
CA ASP A 83 7.95 7.18 -15.30
C ASP A 83 8.64 8.46 -14.84
N GLY A 84 9.86 8.69 -15.32
CA GLY A 84 10.56 9.94 -15.06
C GLY A 84 12.07 9.83 -15.04
N HIS A 85 12.68 10.96 -14.72
CA HIS A 85 14.13 11.08 -14.54
C HIS A 85 14.44 11.22 -13.05
N TYR A 86 15.28 10.32 -12.54
CA TYR A 86 15.63 10.22 -11.14
C TYR A 86 17.13 10.35 -10.98
N ILE A 87 17.54 11.20 -10.06
CA ILE A 87 18.92 11.31 -9.60
C ILE A 87 18.92 10.86 -8.15
N LEU A 88 19.46 9.68 -7.89
CA LEU A 88 19.37 8.98 -6.61
C LEU A 88 20.76 8.88 -6.00
N SER A 89 20.97 9.54 -4.86
CA SER A 89 22.16 9.33 -4.04
C SER A 89 22.06 8.00 -3.31
N LEU A 90 22.85 7.01 -3.69
CA LEU A 90 22.87 5.70 -3.03
C LEU A 90 23.41 5.75 -1.60
N ALA A 91 23.95 6.88 -1.14
CA ALA A 91 24.26 7.09 0.28
C ALA A 91 22.98 7.24 1.13
N ASP A 92 21.90 7.76 0.54
CA ASP A 92 20.61 7.92 1.20
C ASP A 92 19.81 6.59 1.18
N PRO A 93 19.42 6.04 2.35
CA PRO A 93 18.59 4.84 2.41
C PRO A 93 17.28 4.92 1.63
N VAL A 94 16.65 6.09 1.58
CA VAL A 94 15.36 6.32 0.90
C VAL A 94 15.55 6.20 -0.61
N HIS A 95 16.59 6.83 -1.14
CA HIS A 95 16.95 6.70 -2.55
C HIS A 95 17.33 5.28 -2.93
N ARG A 96 18.04 4.56 -2.05
CA ARG A 96 18.28 3.13 -2.26
C ARG A 96 16.98 2.35 -2.32
N ALA A 97 16.03 2.60 -1.42
CA ALA A 97 14.72 1.95 -1.46
C ALA A 97 13.97 2.23 -2.78
N VAL A 98 14.03 3.46 -3.29
CA VAL A 98 13.47 3.80 -4.62
C VAL A 98 14.17 3.04 -5.75
N ALA A 99 15.50 3.01 -5.75
CA ALA A 99 16.27 2.26 -6.75
C ALA A 99 15.91 0.77 -6.72
N ILE A 100 15.77 0.19 -5.53
CA ILE A 100 15.36 -1.20 -5.32
C ILE A 100 13.96 -1.46 -5.91
N ILE A 101 13.00 -0.56 -5.70
CA ILE A 101 11.66 -0.68 -6.29
C ILE A 101 11.76 -0.66 -7.82
N MET A 102 12.55 0.24 -8.40
CA MET A 102 12.74 0.27 -9.86
C MET A 102 13.35 -1.01 -10.40
N VAL A 103 14.30 -1.62 -9.69
CA VAL A 103 14.87 -2.94 -10.02
C VAL A 103 13.79 -4.01 -10.03
N ASP A 104 12.96 -4.05 -8.97
CA ASP A 104 11.89 -5.03 -8.84
C ASP A 104 10.82 -4.86 -9.95
N LEU A 105 10.45 -3.61 -10.27
CA LEU A 105 9.51 -3.30 -11.37
C LEU A 105 10.05 -3.67 -12.75
N CYS A 106 11.35 -3.50 -13.00
CA CYS A 106 11.96 -3.97 -14.23
C CYS A 106 11.87 -5.50 -14.37
N ARG A 107 11.98 -6.22 -13.25
CA ARG A 107 11.92 -7.69 -13.23
C ARG A 107 10.51 -8.24 -13.36
N SER A 108 9.51 -7.52 -12.86
CA SER A 108 8.11 -7.85 -13.11
C SER A 108 7.65 -7.54 -14.53
N HIS A 109 8.53 -6.99 -15.38
CA HIS A 109 8.23 -6.51 -16.74
C HIS A 109 7.31 -5.28 -16.77
N ASP A 110 7.19 -4.55 -15.66
CA ASP A 110 6.36 -3.33 -15.56
C ASP A 110 7.11 -2.06 -15.93
N GLY A 111 8.41 -2.14 -16.20
CA GLY A 111 9.18 -1.04 -16.81
C GLY A 111 10.56 -1.47 -17.27
N HIS A 112 11.34 -0.50 -17.75
CA HIS A 112 12.76 -0.67 -18.03
C HIS A 112 13.51 0.65 -17.82
N TRP A 113 14.82 0.55 -17.61
CA TRP A 113 15.69 1.71 -17.56
C TRP A 113 16.03 2.10 -18.99
N VAL A 114 15.52 3.24 -19.44
CA VAL A 114 15.79 3.78 -20.78
C VAL A 114 17.25 4.24 -20.87
N LYS A 115 17.70 4.90 -19.81
CA LYS A 115 19.08 5.33 -19.61
C LYS A 115 19.41 5.19 -18.14
N ALA A 116 20.58 4.67 -17.84
CA ALA A 116 21.06 4.61 -16.47
C ALA A 116 22.58 4.81 -16.45
N LYS A 117 23.06 5.55 -15.44
CA LYS A 117 24.47 5.63 -15.11
C LYS A 117 24.64 5.63 -13.59
N LEU A 118 25.68 4.97 -13.13
CA LEU A 118 26.17 5.05 -11.76
C LEU A 118 27.46 5.86 -11.78
N ASP A 119 27.41 7.08 -11.25
CA ASP A 119 28.48 8.07 -11.36
C ASP A 119 28.89 8.30 -12.83
N LYS A 120 30.00 7.68 -13.26
CA LYS A 120 30.54 7.77 -14.62
C LYS A 120 30.23 6.53 -15.48
N ASP A 121 29.82 5.44 -14.85
CA ASP A 121 29.65 4.14 -15.50
C ASP A 121 28.24 4.03 -16.07
N VAL A 122 28.14 3.82 -17.38
CA VAL A 122 26.85 3.65 -18.06
C VAL A 122 26.34 2.23 -17.83
N LEU A 123 25.11 2.12 -17.33
CA LEU A 123 24.41 0.86 -17.12
C LEU A 123 23.47 0.61 -18.30
N THR A 124 23.80 -0.37 -19.13
CA THR A 124 22.96 -0.76 -20.29
C THR A 124 21.71 -1.52 -19.88
N TRP A 125 21.80 -2.25 -18.77
CA TRP A 125 20.71 -3.03 -18.18
C TRP A 125 20.79 -2.92 -16.66
N VAL A 126 19.69 -3.30 -16.00
CA VAL A 126 19.69 -3.46 -14.54
C VAL A 126 20.67 -4.57 -14.17
N PRO A 127 21.67 -4.34 -13.29
CA PRO A 127 22.60 -5.39 -12.89
C PRO A 127 21.88 -6.60 -12.28
N GLU A 128 22.29 -7.81 -12.69
CA GLU A 128 21.63 -9.06 -12.26
C GLU A 128 21.73 -9.28 -10.74
N ASP A 129 22.83 -8.85 -10.14
CA ASP A 129 23.12 -9.01 -8.72
C ASP A 129 22.49 -7.95 -7.82
N TRP A 130 21.77 -6.98 -8.39
CA TRP A 130 20.98 -6.03 -7.61
C TRP A 130 19.67 -6.68 -7.13
N PRO A 131 19.07 -6.28 -6.01
CA PRO A 131 19.60 -5.31 -5.04
C PRO A 131 20.61 -5.92 -4.05
N LYS A 132 20.94 -7.22 -4.16
CA LYS A 132 21.80 -7.93 -3.19
C LYS A 132 23.18 -7.27 -3.03
N ASN A 133 23.77 -6.82 -4.13
CA ASN A 133 25.07 -6.13 -4.16
C ASN A 133 24.95 -4.67 -4.63
N MET A 134 23.81 -4.03 -4.40
CA MET A 134 23.66 -2.61 -4.76
C MET A 134 24.65 -1.75 -3.95
N PRO A 135 25.38 -0.82 -4.60
CA PRO A 135 26.31 0.06 -3.91
C PRO A 135 25.63 0.89 -2.82
N VAL A 136 26.36 1.20 -1.75
CA VAL A 136 25.89 2.04 -0.64
C VAL A 136 26.30 3.51 -0.78
N VAL A 137 26.97 3.85 -1.87
CA VAL A 137 27.45 5.20 -2.23
C VAL A 137 27.40 5.35 -3.75
N GLY A 138 27.53 6.59 -4.23
CA GLY A 138 27.46 6.93 -5.65
C GLY A 138 26.11 7.55 -6.04
N VAL A 139 26.07 8.18 -7.20
CA VAL A 139 24.87 8.81 -7.75
C VAL A 139 24.35 7.98 -8.91
N LEU A 140 23.17 7.39 -8.72
CA LEU A 140 22.44 6.66 -9.73
C LEU A 140 21.50 7.62 -10.46
N ASP A 141 21.81 7.93 -11.72
CA ASP A 141 21.00 8.77 -12.60
C ASP A 141 20.29 7.86 -13.60
N VAL A 142 18.96 7.75 -13.46
CA VAL A 142 18.12 6.80 -14.18
C VAL A 142 16.94 7.53 -14.82
N VAL A 143 16.76 7.31 -16.11
CA VAL A 143 15.51 7.58 -16.81
C VAL A 143 14.73 6.28 -16.84
N TYR A 144 13.67 6.22 -16.04
CA TYR A 144 12.79 5.07 -15.94
C TYR A 144 11.58 5.27 -16.85
N GLN A 145 11.23 4.22 -17.57
CA GLN A 145 9.99 4.15 -18.33
C GLN A 145 9.25 2.87 -17.99
N GLY A 146 8.09 3.03 -17.35
CA GLY A 146 7.11 1.99 -17.18
C GLY A 146 6.57 1.54 -18.53
N TRP A 147 6.32 0.25 -18.66
CA TRP A 147 5.48 -0.26 -19.72
C TRP A 147 4.04 0.06 -19.29
N THR A 148 3.64 1.32 -19.39
CA THR A 148 2.22 1.57 -19.56
C THR A 148 1.87 0.79 -20.82
N LYS A 149 1.15 -0.33 -20.68
CA LYS A 149 0.34 -0.81 -21.81
C LYS A 149 -0.30 0.46 -22.34
N LYS A 150 -0.17 0.77 -23.65
CA LYS A 150 -1.10 1.68 -24.33
C LYS A 150 -2.44 1.43 -23.68
N MET A 151 -2.93 2.38 -22.89
CA MET A 151 -3.90 2.14 -21.83
C MET A 151 -5.00 1.23 -22.38
N ASP A 152 -4.84 -0.07 -22.12
CA ASP A 152 -5.71 -1.05 -22.72
C ASP A 152 -7.01 -0.78 -22.00
N LYS A 153 -8.08 -0.51 -22.76
CA LYS A 153 -9.41 -0.22 -22.19
C LYS A 153 -9.84 -1.30 -21.18
N ASP A 154 -9.18 -2.46 -21.23
CA ASP A 154 -9.41 -3.66 -20.44
C ASP A 154 -8.55 -3.81 -19.16
N LEU A 155 -7.61 -2.90 -18.85
CA LEU A 155 -6.99 -2.85 -17.50
C LEU A 155 -7.83 -2.04 -16.49
N SER A 156 -9.09 -1.76 -16.81
CA SER A 156 -10.03 -0.96 -16.04
C SER A 156 -10.45 -1.55 -14.68
N THR A 157 -9.94 -2.70 -14.24
CA THR A 157 -10.20 -3.23 -12.90
C THR A 157 -9.12 -4.24 -12.49
N LEU A 158 -8.03 -3.81 -11.84
CA LEU A 158 -7.21 -4.76 -11.07
C LEU A 158 -8.01 -5.14 -9.82
N VAL A 159 -8.78 -6.21 -9.91
CA VAL A 159 -9.56 -6.71 -8.77
C VAL A 159 -8.58 -7.35 -7.79
N LEU A 160 -8.59 -6.91 -6.54
CA LEU A 160 -7.78 -7.56 -5.51
C LEU A 160 -8.22 -9.02 -5.37
N GLY A 161 -7.28 -9.96 -5.44
CA GLY A 161 -7.58 -11.38 -5.29
C GLY A 161 -8.04 -11.70 -3.86
N ASP A 162 -8.92 -12.70 -3.70
CA ASP A 162 -9.55 -13.04 -2.40
C ASP A 162 -8.53 -13.27 -1.26
N ILE A 163 -7.36 -13.84 -1.55
CA ILE A 163 -6.26 -14.00 -0.57
C ILE A 163 -5.83 -12.67 0.07
N HIS A 164 -5.85 -11.57 -0.69
CA HIS A 164 -5.49 -10.25 -0.19
C HIS A 164 -6.55 -9.72 0.79
N ILE A 165 -7.82 -9.93 0.43
CA ILE A 165 -8.98 -9.55 1.25
C ILE A 165 -8.99 -10.34 2.55
N ASP A 166 -8.75 -11.65 2.50
CA ASP A 166 -8.76 -12.51 3.68
C ASP A 166 -7.67 -12.11 4.67
N ARG A 167 -6.45 -11.85 4.18
CA ARG A 167 -5.36 -11.35 5.04
C ARG A 167 -5.71 -10.00 5.66
N PHE A 168 -6.23 -9.07 4.87
CA PHE A 168 -6.56 -7.74 5.39
C PHE A 168 -7.73 -7.81 6.39
N SER A 169 -8.76 -8.62 6.13
CA SER A 169 -9.83 -8.94 7.07
C SER A 169 -9.28 -9.53 8.37
N GLN A 170 -8.37 -10.51 8.28
CA GLN A 170 -7.70 -11.08 9.45
C GLN A 170 -6.94 -10.00 10.25
N TYR A 171 -6.32 -9.04 9.59
CA TYR A 171 -5.69 -7.92 10.29
C TYR A 171 -6.70 -7.04 11.02
N LEU A 172 -7.82 -6.68 10.36
CA LEU A 172 -8.91 -5.92 10.98
C LEU A 172 -9.56 -6.68 12.15
N SER A 173 -9.45 -8.01 12.19
CA SER A 173 -9.97 -8.84 13.29
C SER A 173 -9.21 -8.69 14.61
N ASN A 174 -8.04 -8.04 14.59
CA ASN A 174 -7.25 -7.81 15.80
C ASN A 174 -8.05 -7.03 16.86
N GLY A 175 -8.20 -7.60 18.05
CA GLY A 175 -9.05 -7.04 19.12
C GLY A 175 -8.53 -5.73 19.74
N TRP A 176 -7.29 -5.36 19.47
CA TRP A 176 -6.69 -4.10 19.91
C TRP A 176 -6.95 -2.93 18.95
N LEU A 177 -7.51 -3.18 17.76
CA LEU A 177 -7.93 -2.13 16.84
C LEU A 177 -9.29 -1.55 17.27
N ALA A 178 -9.36 -0.22 17.38
CA ALA A 178 -10.63 0.49 17.48
C ALA A 178 -11.28 0.62 16.09
N ASP A 179 -12.60 0.87 16.04
CA ASP A 179 -13.31 1.04 14.76
C ASP A 179 -12.81 2.24 13.97
N THR A 180 -12.35 3.29 14.65
CA THR A 180 -11.69 4.44 14.02
C THR A 180 -10.41 4.03 13.29
N GLU A 181 -9.59 3.17 13.90
CA GLU A 181 -8.35 2.66 13.30
C GLU A 181 -8.64 1.70 12.14
N ARG A 182 -9.66 0.84 12.28
CA ARG A 182 -10.13 -0.02 11.17
C ARG A 182 -10.59 0.81 9.97
N LEU A 183 -11.34 1.89 10.21
CA LEU A 183 -11.80 2.78 9.16
C LEU A 183 -10.62 3.48 8.48
N GLU A 184 -9.68 4.03 9.24
CA GLU A 184 -8.49 4.67 8.69
C GLU A 184 -7.65 3.70 7.83
N LEU A 185 -7.49 2.45 8.27
CA LEU A 185 -6.82 1.41 7.48
C LEU A 185 -7.57 1.11 6.17
N LEU A 186 -8.90 1.04 6.21
CA LEU A 186 -9.72 0.89 5.00
C LEU A 186 -9.59 2.10 4.08
N GLU A 187 -9.60 3.32 4.61
CA GLU A 187 -9.40 4.55 3.83
C GLU A 187 -8.04 4.53 3.10
N VAL A 188 -6.98 4.09 3.79
CA VAL A 188 -5.64 3.92 3.21
C VAL A 188 -5.66 2.86 2.10
N PHE A 189 -6.33 1.73 2.35
CA PHE A 189 -6.44 0.60 1.43
C PHE A 189 -7.25 0.95 0.17
N SER A 190 -8.39 1.62 0.32
CA SER A 190 -9.28 1.98 -0.79
C SER A 190 -8.77 3.13 -1.65
N ASN A 191 -7.85 3.95 -1.15
CA ASN A 191 -7.28 5.08 -1.89
C ASN A 191 -6.02 4.69 -2.71
N VAL A 192 -5.85 3.40 -2.98
CA VAL A 192 -4.97 2.90 -4.04
C VAL A 192 -5.81 2.89 -5.32
N LYS A 193 -5.49 3.78 -6.28
CA LYS A 193 -6.28 4.01 -7.53
C LYS A 193 -6.56 2.76 -8.38
N THR A 194 -5.92 1.64 -8.08
CA THR A 194 -6.08 0.35 -8.78
C THR A 194 -6.84 -0.68 -7.96
N SER A 195 -7.23 -0.40 -6.71
CA SER A 195 -7.86 -1.37 -5.81
C SER A 195 -9.37 -1.39 -6.00
N HIS A 196 -9.81 -2.15 -7.00
CA HIS A 196 -11.23 -2.49 -7.12
C HIS A 196 -11.53 -3.77 -6.36
N ILE A 197 -12.72 -3.84 -5.76
CA ILE A 197 -13.19 -5.03 -5.05
C ILE A 197 -14.53 -5.52 -5.60
N GLU A 198 -14.82 -6.79 -5.41
CA GLU A 198 -16.13 -7.36 -5.68
C GLU A 198 -17.06 -7.23 -4.48
N ALA A 199 -18.37 -7.16 -4.72
CA ALA A 199 -19.36 -7.08 -3.65
C ALA A 199 -19.23 -8.21 -2.60
N ARG A 200 -18.86 -9.43 -3.03
CA ARG A 200 -18.61 -10.57 -2.12
C ARG A 200 -17.47 -10.33 -1.12
N GLN A 201 -16.53 -9.45 -1.45
CA GLN A 201 -15.33 -9.16 -0.65
C GLN A 201 -15.59 -8.12 0.45
N VAL A 202 -16.75 -7.45 0.45
CA VAL A 202 -17.07 -6.37 1.39
C VAL A 202 -17.33 -6.92 2.79
N ALA A 203 -18.11 -8.01 2.91
CA ALA A 203 -18.53 -8.53 4.21
C ALA A 203 -17.36 -8.88 5.15
N PRO A 204 -16.30 -9.60 4.70
CA PRO A 204 -15.12 -9.85 5.53
C PRO A 204 -14.41 -8.58 6.02
N LEU A 205 -14.46 -7.48 5.27
CA LEU A 205 -13.77 -6.23 5.63
C LEU A 205 -14.51 -5.43 6.70
N VAL A 206 -15.84 -5.55 6.78
CA VAL A 206 -16.67 -4.76 7.71
C VAL A 206 -17.20 -5.57 8.90
N GLN A 207 -17.02 -6.89 8.90
CA GLN A 207 -17.56 -7.76 9.97
C GLN A 207 -16.97 -7.50 11.36
N HIS A 208 -15.77 -6.92 11.42
CA HIS A 208 -15.06 -6.65 12.68
C HIS A 208 -15.36 -5.29 13.29
N PHE A 209 -16.19 -4.47 12.63
CA PHE A 209 -16.67 -3.22 13.20
C PHE A 209 -17.80 -3.45 14.18
N THR A 210 -17.94 -2.55 15.15
CA THR A 210 -19.09 -2.54 16.06
C THR A 210 -20.38 -2.36 15.26
N LYS A 211 -21.38 -3.18 15.60
CA LYS A 211 -22.71 -3.15 14.99
C LYS A 211 -23.34 -1.77 15.12
N ASN A 212 -23.91 -1.25 14.03
CA ASN A 212 -24.52 0.08 13.94
C ASN A 212 -23.58 1.26 14.25
N SER A 213 -22.26 1.06 14.25
CA SER A 213 -21.31 2.17 14.43
C SER A 213 -21.29 3.09 13.21
N GLU A 214 -20.96 4.35 13.47
CA GLU A 214 -20.73 5.37 12.46
C GLU A 214 -19.60 4.96 11.50
N GLU A 215 -18.53 4.40 12.07
CA GLU A 215 -17.35 3.96 11.35
C GLU A 215 -17.66 2.82 10.39
N LYS A 216 -18.53 1.87 10.77
CA LYS A 216 -18.97 0.78 9.88
C LYS A 216 -19.75 1.31 8.69
N VAL A 217 -20.65 2.28 8.89
CA VAL A 217 -21.41 2.90 7.79
C VAL A 217 -20.48 3.66 6.86
N ARG A 218 -19.49 4.41 7.40
CA ARG A 218 -18.46 5.07 6.60
C ARG A 218 -17.61 4.07 5.81
N ALA A 219 -17.20 2.95 6.42
CA ALA A 219 -16.48 1.88 5.76
C ALA A 219 -17.29 1.29 4.60
N LEU A 220 -18.60 1.07 4.78
CA LEU A 220 -19.50 0.61 3.72
C LEU A 220 -19.57 1.60 2.54
N LEU A 221 -19.70 2.90 2.81
CA LEU A 221 -19.72 3.94 1.77
C LEU A 221 -18.39 3.98 0.99
N LEU A 222 -17.28 3.90 1.72
CA LEU A 222 -15.94 3.84 1.13
C LEU A 222 -15.78 2.62 0.22
N LEU A 223 -16.12 1.43 0.72
CA LEU A 223 -16.02 0.19 -0.05
C LEU A 223 -16.97 0.17 -1.24
N HIS A 224 -18.15 0.79 -1.14
CA HIS A 224 -19.06 0.95 -2.27
C HIS A 224 -18.42 1.76 -3.41
N SER A 225 -17.68 2.82 -3.07
CA SER A 225 -17.04 3.71 -4.05
C SER A 225 -15.97 3.03 -4.90
N ILE A 226 -15.42 1.90 -4.45
CA ILE A 226 -14.37 1.13 -5.13
C ILE A 226 -14.86 -0.22 -5.68
N LEU A 227 -16.17 -0.45 -5.75
CA LEU A 227 -16.73 -1.66 -6.34
C LEU A 227 -16.46 -1.74 -7.84
N THR A 228 -16.18 -2.94 -8.33
CA THR A 228 -16.16 -3.24 -9.77
C THR A 228 -17.55 -3.18 -10.39
N ASN A 229 -18.58 -3.57 -9.64
CA ASN A 229 -19.98 -3.62 -10.08
C ASN A 229 -20.90 -3.34 -8.89
N SER A 230 -21.58 -2.19 -8.91
CA SER A 230 -22.50 -1.75 -7.86
C SER A 230 -23.87 -2.45 -7.88
N GLU A 231 -24.27 -3.08 -8.99
CA GLU A 231 -25.57 -3.78 -9.09
C GLU A 231 -25.66 -4.96 -8.12
N LYS A 232 -24.52 -5.62 -7.86
CA LYS A 232 -24.45 -6.76 -6.93
C LYS A 232 -24.53 -6.35 -5.46
N TRP A 233 -24.36 -5.08 -5.12
CA TRP A 233 -24.36 -4.58 -3.74
C TRP A 233 -25.64 -4.94 -2.99
N ARG A 234 -26.81 -4.68 -3.62
CA ARG A 234 -28.11 -4.94 -2.99
C ARG A 234 -28.36 -6.41 -2.70
N ALA A 235 -27.86 -7.29 -3.56
CA ALA A 235 -28.07 -8.73 -3.42
C ALA A 235 -27.04 -9.41 -2.50
N GLN A 236 -25.81 -8.89 -2.44
CA GLN A 236 -24.69 -9.58 -1.76
C GLN A 236 -24.26 -8.93 -0.44
N VAL A 237 -24.47 -7.62 -0.27
CA VAL A 237 -23.97 -6.88 0.91
C VAL A 237 -25.10 -6.48 1.83
N LEU A 238 -26.14 -5.81 1.31
CA LEU A 238 -27.25 -5.31 2.14
C LEU A 238 -27.92 -6.38 3.03
N PRO A 239 -28.15 -7.63 2.57
CA PRO A 239 -28.80 -8.64 3.42
C PRO A 239 -28.00 -9.01 4.69
N GLY A 240 -26.69 -8.74 4.71
CA GLY A 240 -25.83 -8.96 5.88
C GLY A 240 -25.83 -7.80 6.88
N LEU A 241 -26.50 -6.69 6.57
CA LEU A 241 -26.55 -5.49 7.40
C LEU A 241 -27.86 -5.41 8.21
N THR A 242 -27.82 -4.72 9.35
CA THR A 242 -29.02 -4.43 10.13
C THR A 242 -29.93 -3.46 9.39
N SER A 243 -31.23 -3.42 9.74
CA SER A 243 -32.15 -2.43 9.17
C SER A 243 -31.67 -0.99 9.38
N LEU A 244 -31.12 -0.69 10.57
CA LEU A 244 -30.57 0.64 10.88
C LEU A 244 -29.32 0.97 10.05
N GLU A 245 -28.42 -0.01 9.86
CA GLU A 245 -27.25 0.15 9.00
C GLU A 245 -27.65 0.40 7.55
N GLN A 246 -28.66 -0.34 7.03
CA GLN A 246 -29.17 -0.16 5.67
C GLN A 246 -29.82 1.20 5.46
N GLU A 247 -30.64 1.65 6.41
CA GLU A 247 -31.30 2.96 6.38
C GLU A 247 -30.26 4.08 6.40
N THR A 248 -29.37 4.08 7.40
CA THR A 248 -28.32 5.11 7.55
C THR A 248 -27.38 5.15 6.35
N TYR A 249 -27.01 3.98 5.80
CA TYR A 249 -26.21 3.88 4.59
C TYR A 249 -26.95 4.48 3.38
N THR A 250 -28.22 4.14 3.18
CA THR A 250 -29.01 4.59 2.04
C THR A 250 -29.24 6.09 2.08
N ASP A 251 -29.50 6.64 3.26
CA ASP A 251 -29.69 8.07 3.48
C ASP A 251 -28.46 8.89 3.14
N ARG A 252 -27.25 8.33 3.36
CA ARG A 252 -25.97 9.01 3.08
C ARG A 252 -25.43 8.81 1.69
N LEU A 253 -25.96 7.82 0.97
CA LEU A 253 -25.59 7.55 -0.41
C LEU A 253 -26.31 8.51 -1.39
N ASN A 254 -27.51 8.96 -1.02
CA ASN A 254 -28.33 9.92 -1.78
C ASN A 254 -27.91 11.36 -1.53
#